data_AF-A0A2U9CJY3-F1
#
_entry.id   AF-A0A2U9CJY3-F1
#
_cell.length_a   1.000
_cell.length_b   1.000
_cell.length_c   1.000
_cell.angle_alpha   90.00
_cell.angle_beta   90.00
_cell.angle_gamma   90.00
#
_symmetry.space_group_name_H-M   'P 1'
#
loop_
_entity.id
_entity.type
_entity.pdbx_description
1 polymer ?
#
loop_
_entity_poly.entity_id
_entity_poly.type
_entity_poly.pdbx_seq_one_letter_code
_entity_poly.pdbx_strand_id
1 'polypeptide(L)'
;MAKEQQPCWSDVLKRRIANSQKDERSEEEKKSEETELFTKYYTEWKGGNDKDKSYKNIPRFYYRLPAEDEVLLQKLREESRAVFLQRKSRELLDNEELQNLWFLLDKHQVPPVSGDEAMISYEAYLLVGERAGPKCKKFFTARVYAKLLHSDPYGRISIMQFFNYVMRKVWLHQTRIGLSLYDVAGQGYLRESDLENYILELIPTLPQLDGLEKSFYSFYVCTAVRKFFFFLDPLRTGKIKIQDILACSFLDDLLELRDEELSKESQESNWFSAPSALRVYGQYLNLDKDHNGMLSKEELSRYGTATLTPVFLDRVFQEYLTYDGEMDYKTYLDFVLALENRKEPAALQYIFKLLDMENLGHLNVFSLNYFFRAIQEQMKLHGQEQVSFQDVKDEIFDMVKPKDPYKITLQDLVNSCQGDTVTSILIDLNGFWTYENREVLVANDNDSSNAADLDDT
;
A
#
# COMPACT_ATOMS: atom_id res chain seq x y z
N MET A 1 44.63 49.88 46.99
CA MET A 1 43.29 50.38 46.62
C MET A 1 43.35 50.98 45.22
N ALA A 2 42.86 50.24 44.23
CA ALA A 2 42.32 50.76 42.98
C ALA A 2 41.48 49.61 42.39
N LYS A 3 40.15 49.71 42.46
CA LYS A 3 39.23 48.75 41.83
C LYS A 3 39.11 49.15 40.37
N GLU A 4 39.63 48.33 39.45
CA GLU A 4 39.32 48.46 38.02
C GLU A 4 37.83 48.14 37.82
N GLN A 5 37.05 49.15 37.44
CA GLN A 5 35.64 49.00 37.08
C GLN A 5 35.54 48.33 35.71
N GLN A 6 34.95 47.13 35.64
CA GLN A 6 34.54 46.52 34.38
C GLN A 6 33.54 47.45 33.67
N PRO A 7 33.69 47.70 32.35
CA PRO A 7 32.80 48.60 31.64
C PRO A 7 31.39 48.00 31.60
N CYS A 8 30.42 48.78 32.10
CA CYS A 8 29.02 48.42 32.10
C CYS A 8 28.53 48.24 30.66
N TRP A 9 27.92 47.09 30.34
CA TRP A 9 27.45 46.76 28.99
C TRP A 9 26.54 47.84 28.38
N SER A 10 25.81 48.56 29.24
CA SER A 10 24.98 49.70 28.84
C SER A 10 25.78 50.86 28.26
N ASP A 11 27.01 51.09 28.70
CA ASP A 11 27.88 52.16 28.18
C ASP A 11 28.51 51.78 26.83
N VAL A 12 28.75 50.48 26.61
CA VAL A 12 29.18 49.95 25.31
C VAL A 12 28.05 50.07 24.29
N LEU A 13 26.81 49.75 24.68
CA LEU A 13 25.64 49.86 23.83
C LEU A 13 25.28 51.31 23.50
N LYS A 14 25.35 52.21 24.49
CA LYS A 14 25.19 53.66 24.26
C LYS A 14 26.25 54.21 23.32
N ARG A 15 27.51 53.76 23.44
CA ARG A 15 28.57 54.12 22.49
C ARG A 15 28.30 53.58 21.07
N ARG A 16 27.74 52.37 20.95
CA ARG A 16 27.40 51.76 19.65
C ARG A 16 26.22 52.43 18.97
N ILE A 17 25.22 52.86 19.74
CA ILE A 17 24.07 53.64 19.25
C ILE A 17 24.50 55.06 18.87
N ALA A 18 25.37 55.69 19.68
CA ALA A 18 25.94 57.01 19.37
C ALA A 18 26.86 57.00 18.13
N ASN A 19 27.55 55.88 17.88
CA ASN A 19 28.36 55.65 16.67
C ASN A 19 27.58 55.02 15.51
N SER A 20 26.29 54.74 15.68
CA SER A 20 25.46 54.30 14.56
C SER A 20 25.22 55.52 13.68
N GLN A 21 26.07 55.69 12.66
CA GLN A 21 25.71 56.52 11.52
C GLN A 21 24.29 56.13 11.09
N LYS A 22 23.44 57.13 10.82
CA LYS A 22 22.15 56.89 10.19
C LYS A 22 22.42 56.04 8.96
N ASP A 23 21.87 54.84 8.97
CA ASP A 23 22.01 53.90 7.87
C ASP A 23 21.14 54.43 6.71
N GLU A 24 21.70 55.33 5.92
CA GLU A 24 21.07 56.01 4.77
C GLU A 24 20.84 55.07 3.57
N ARG A 25 21.18 53.79 3.72
CA ARG A 25 21.01 52.76 2.69
C ARG A 25 19.53 52.45 2.45
N SER A 26 19.17 52.35 1.18
CA SER A 26 17.83 51.97 0.74
C SER A 26 17.47 50.56 1.25
N GLU A 27 16.18 50.29 1.47
CA GLU A 27 15.66 48.93 1.74
C GLU A 27 16.14 47.91 0.69
N GLU A 28 16.34 48.35 -0.56
CA GLU A 28 16.87 47.51 -1.64
C GLU A 28 18.36 47.19 -1.49
N GLU A 29 19.16 48.13 -1.00
CA GLU A 29 20.59 47.92 -0.76
C GLU A 29 20.82 46.96 0.42
N LYS A 30 19.97 47.07 1.46
CA LYS A 30 19.99 46.15 2.60
C LYS A 30 19.62 44.74 2.18
N LYS A 31 18.56 44.59 1.37
CA LYS A 31 18.19 43.29 0.78
C LYS A 31 19.30 42.74 -0.12
N SER A 32 19.96 43.57 -0.92
CA SER A 32 21.07 43.13 -1.76
C SER A 32 22.25 42.61 -0.93
N GLU A 33 22.66 43.34 0.11
CA GLU A 33 23.71 42.89 1.04
C GLU A 33 23.32 41.61 1.79
N GLU A 34 22.07 41.51 2.26
CA GLU A 34 21.56 40.27 2.88
C GLU A 34 21.60 39.10 1.90
N THR A 35 21.24 39.33 0.63
CA THR A 35 21.27 38.30 -0.41
C THR A 35 22.71 37.90 -0.75
N GLU A 36 23.65 38.83 -0.76
CA GLU A 36 25.08 38.57 -0.96
C GLU A 36 25.69 37.81 0.21
N LEU A 37 25.41 38.23 1.45
CA LEU A 37 25.83 37.55 2.67
C LEU A 37 25.24 36.14 2.72
N PHE A 38 23.95 35.99 2.43
CA PHE A 38 23.28 34.69 2.33
C PHE A 38 23.94 33.83 1.26
N THR A 39 24.20 34.36 0.05
CA THR A 39 24.84 33.62 -1.04
C THR A 39 26.24 33.18 -0.63
N LYS A 40 27.04 34.05 0.00
CA LYS A 40 28.38 33.74 0.50
C LYS A 40 28.36 32.60 1.51
N TYR A 41 27.58 32.74 2.59
CA TYR A 41 27.50 31.69 3.61
C TYR A 41 26.87 30.40 3.08
N TYR A 42 25.88 30.51 2.19
CA TYR A 42 25.31 29.36 1.50
C TYR A 42 26.36 28.64 0.65
N THR A 43 27.17 29.36 -0.13
CA THR A 43 28.26 28.74 -0.91
C THR A 43 29.35 28.12 -0.05
N GLU A 44 29.69 28.73 1.09
CA GLU A 44 30.66 28.18 2.04
C GLU A 44 30.11 26.92 2.74
N TRP A 45 28.82 26.89 3.08
CA TRP A 45 28.19 25.81 3.85
C TRP A 45 27.54 24.71 3.01
N LYS A 46 27.30 24.93 1.71
CA LYS A 46 26.70 23.92 0.80
C LYS A 46 27.55 22.66 0.62
N GLY A 47 28.77 22.61 1.18
CA GLY A 47 29.55 21.37 1.27
C GLY A 47 29.79 20.73 -0.10
N GLY A 48 30.11 21.56 -1.10
CA GLY A 48 30.17 21.17 -2.51
C GLY A 48 31.47 21.53 -3.23
N ASN A 49 32.49 22.04 -2.54
CA ASN A 49 33.83 22.14 -3.14
C ASN A 49 34.60 20.84 -2.91
N ASP A 50 34.44 19.95 -3.89
CA ASP A 50 35.36 18.90 -4.34
C ASP A 50 36.74 18.91 -3.68
N LYS A 51 36.91 18.15 -2.59
CA LYS A 51 38.23 17.78 -2.08
C LYS A 51 38.64 16.35 -2.43
N ASP A 52 37.70 15.52 -2.89
CA ASP A 52 37.96 14.10 -3.12
C ASP A 52 37.99 13.79 -4.63
N LYS A 53 39.17 13.40 -5.13
CA LYS A 53 39.39 13.10 -6.56
C LYS A 53 38.55 11.91 -7.04
N SER A 54 38.07 11.07 -6.12
CA SER A 54 37.22 9.92 -6.39
C SER A 54 35.86 10.31 -7.00
N TYR A 55 35.30 11.47 -6.66
CA TYR A 55 34.01 11.94 -7.18
C TYR A 55 34.02 12.28 -8.67
N LYS A 56 35.21 12.40 -9.29
CA LYS A 56 35.35 12.55 -10.74
C LYS A 56 34.96 11.27 -11.51
N ASN A 57 35.16 10.10 -10.89
CA ASN A 57 34.89 8.79 -11.50
C ASN A 57 33.63 8.14 -10.93
N ILE A 58 33.34 8.34 -9.65
CA ILE A 58 32.16 7.77 -8.98
C ILE A 58 31.33 8.94 -8.45
N PRO A 59 30.20 9.29 -9.09
CA PRO A 59 29.30 10.29 -8.58
C PRO A 59 28.87 9.96 -7.15
N ARG A 60 28.71 11.00 -6.32
CA ARG A 60 28.17 10.80 -4.97
C ARG A 60 26.77 10.19 -5.09
N PHE A 61 26.63 8.94 -4.65
CA PHE A 61 25.37 8.20 -4.70
C PHE A 61 24.64 8.16 -3.36
N TYR A 62 25.35 8.48 -2.26
CA TYR A 62 24.78 8.53 -0.91
C TYR A 62 24.82 9.95 -0.34
N TYR A 63 23.65 10.43 0.04
CA TYR A 63 23.45 11.70 0.72
C TYR A 63 22.90 11.41 2.11
N ARG A 64 23.73 11.64 3.13
CA ARG A 64 23.33 11.48 4.53
C ARG A 64 22.18 12.44 4.83
N LEU A 65 21.14 11.94 5.49
CA LEU A 65 20.05 12.77 5.98
C LEU A 65 20.55 13.63 7.15
N PRO A 66 20.04 14.88 7.29
CA PRO A 66 20.31 15.69 8.47
C PRO A 66 19.90 14.96 9.74
N ALA A 67 20.72 15.06 10.78
CA ALA A 67 20.40 14.47 12.09
C ALA A 67 19.29 15.29 12.81
N GLU A 68 18.68 14.73 13.86
CA GLU A 68 17.56 15.37 14.58
C GLU A 68 17.95 16.69 15.25
N ASP A 69 19.22 16.86 15.59
CA ASP A 69 19.80 18.09 16.12
C ASP A 69 20.01 19.17 15.04
N GLU A 70 19.98 18.81 13.75
CA GLU A 70 20.20 19.71 12.62
C GLU A 70 18.88 20.32 12.08
N VAL A 71 18.09 20.94 12.96
CA VAL A 71 16.74 21.45 12.66
C VAL A 71 16.68 22.36 11.43
N LEU A 72 17.67 23.23 11.22
CA LEU A 72 17.70 24.14 10.06
C LEU A 72 17.86 23.37 8.74
N LEU A 73 18.70 22.34 8.71
CA LEU A 73 18.92 21.52 7.53
C LEU A 73 17.71 20.64 7.21
N GLN A 74 17.00 20.17 8.24
CA GLN A 74 15.73 19.45 8.09
C GLN A 74 14.67 20.36 7.46
N LYS A 75 14.43 21.55 8.03
CA LYS A 75 13.47 22.51 7.47
C LYS A 75 13.82 22.96 6.06
N LEU A 76 15.10 23.22 5.78
CA LEU A 76 15.55 23.57 4.43
C LEU A 76 15.27 22.42 3.44
N ARG A 77 15.49 21.17 3.86
CA ARG A 77 15.20 19.99 3.05
C ARG A 77 13.70 19.88 2.80
N GLU A 78 12.86 19.99 3.82
CA GLU A 78 11.40 19.97 3.73
C GLU A 78 10.89 21.02 2.73
N GLU A 79 11.29 22.28 2.90
CA GLU A 79 10.89 23.38 2.00
C GLU A 79 11.39 23.15 0.57
N SER A 80 12.65 22.73 0.40
CA SER A 80 13.19 22.44 -0.94
C SER A 80 12.40 21.33 -1.65
N ARG A 81 11.92 20.34 -0.89
CA ARG A 81 11.12 19.23 -1.42
C ARG A 81 9.70 19.66 -1.71
N ALA A 82 9.06 20.42 -0.83
CA ALA A 82 7.73 20.98 -1.08
C ALA A 82 7.72 21.81 -2.37
N VAL A 83 8.72 22.70 -2.56
CA VAL A 83 8.87 23.49 -3.79
C VAL A 83 9.13 22.60 -5.01
N PHE A 84 9.97 21.56 -4.88
CA PHE A 84 10.21 20.61 -5.98
C PHE A 84 8.94 19.86 -6.39
N LEU A 85 8.17 19.34 -5.42
CA LEU A 85 6.91 18.64 -5.66
C LEU A 85 5.86 19.58 -6.26
N GLN A 86 5.79 20.83 -5.79
CA GLN A 86 4.89 21.84 -6.37
C GLN A 86 5.26 22.15 -7.84
N ARG A 87 6.54 22.28 -8.16
CA ARG A 87 7.00 22.44 -9.56
C ARG A 87 6.60 21.24 -10.41
N LYS A 88 6.76 20.02 -9.89
CA LYS A 88 6.35 18.79 -10.59
C LYS A 88 4.85 18.69 -10.78
N SER A 89 4.06 19.12 -9.80
CA SER A 89 2.60 19.20 -9.89
C SER A 89 2.17 20.16 -11.01
N ARG A 90 2.80 21.33 -11.13
CA ARG A 90 2.53 22.30 -12.22
C ARG A 90 2.91 21.81 -13.62
N GLU A 91 3.79 20.82 -13.73
CA GLU A 91 4.12 20.18 -15.02
C GLU A 91 3.02 19.22 -15.50
N LEU A 92 2.08 18.82 -14.64
CA LEU A 92 0.97 17.93 -14.99
C LEU A 92 -0.14 18.68 -15.73
N LEU A 93 -0.93 17.90 -16.47
CA LEU A 93 -2.12 18.38 -17.15
C LEU A 93 -3.22 18.62 -16.12
N ASP A 94 -3.87 19.77 -16.18
CA ASP A 94 -5.08 20.05 -15.41
C ASP A 94 -6.36 19.60 -16.16
N ASN A 95 -7.51 19.72 -15.51
CA ASN A 95 -8.79 19.28 -16.06
C ASN A 95 -9.17 20.04 -17.34
N GLU A 96 -8.85 21.33 -17.44
CA GLU A 96 -9.13 22.13 -18.63
C GLU A 96 -8.24 21.71 -19.80
N GLU A 97 -6.95 21.49 -19.55
CA GLU A 97 -5.99 20.97 -20.54
C GLU A 97 -6.37 19.57 -21.03
N LEU A 98 -6.88 18.70 -20.15
CA LEU A 98 -7.39 17.38 -20.50
C LEU A 98 -8.66 17.46 -21.38
N GLN A 99 -9.62 18.34 -21.03
CA GLN A 99 -10.80 18.58 -21.87
C GLN A 99 -10.43 19.14 -23.25
N ASN A 100 -9.47 20.07 -23.29
CA ASN A 100 -8.94 20.60 -24.54
C ASN A 100 -8.25 19.53 -25.39
N LEU A 101 -7.49 18.63 -24.77
CA LEU A 101 -6.88 17.48 -25.44
C LEU A 101 -7.93 16.56 -26.06
N TRP A 102 -9.00 16.24 -25.31
CA TRP A 102 -10.13 15.45 -25.83
C TRP A 102 -10.76 16.09 -27.07
N PHE A 103 -11.10 17.38 -26.97
CA PHE A 103 -11.69 18.13 -28.09
C PHE A 103 -10.78 18.16 -29.32
N LEU A 104 -9.46 18.32 -29.13
CA LEU A 104 -8.50 18.29 -30.23
C LEU A 104 -8.42 16.91 -30.88
N LEU A 105 -8.43 15.83 -30.09
CA LEU A 105 -8.41 14.47 -30.64
C LEU A 105 -9.68 14.18 -31.46
N ASP A 106 -10.85 14.51 -30.91
CA ASP A 106 -12.14 14.31 -31.57
C ASP A 106 -12.25 15.08 -32.90
N LYS A 107 -11.74 16.31 -32.93
CA LYS A 107 -11.72 17.14 -34.16
C LYS A 107 -10.88 16.55 -35.30
N HIS A 108 -9.87 15.74 -35.00
CA HIS A 108 -8.92 15.17 -35.97
C HIS A 108 -9.11 13.66 -36.20
N GLN A 109 -10.31 13.14 -35.92
CA GLN A 109 -10.66 11.74 -36.20
C GLN A 109 -10.67 11.42 -37.71
N VAL A 110 -10.38 10.17 -38.07
CA VAL A 110 -10.21 9.72 -39.46
C VAL A 110 -11.15 8.54 -39.79
N PRO A 111 -12.04 8.65 -40.78
CA PRO A 111 -12.89 7.55 -41.28
C PRO A 111 -12.08 6.40 -41.92
N PRO A 112 -12.62 5.18 -42.09
CA PRO A 112 -13.97 4.73 -41.72
C PRO A 112 -14.07 4.42 -40.22
N VAL A 113 -15.18 4.85 -39.62
CA VAL A 113 -15.53 4.49 -38.22
C VAL A 113 -16.04 3.06 -38.26
N SER A 114 -15.20 2.09 -37.92
CA SER A 114 -15.64 0.70 -37.77
C SER A 114 -16.39 0.60 -36.44
N GLY A 115 -17.69 0.93 -36.43
CA GLY A 115 -18.50 1.02 -35.21
C GLY A 115 -18.54 2.43 -34.59
N ASP A 116 -18.70 2.51 -33.27
CA ASP A 116 -18.77 3.77 -32.49
C ASP A 116 -17.39 4.29 -32.04
N GLU A 117 -16.29 3.66 -32.43
CA GLU A 117 -14.95 4.06 -31.97
C GLU A 117 -14.30 5.11 -32.87
N ALA A 118 -14.04 6.29 -32.30
CA ALA A 118 -13.29 7.36 -32.96
C ALA A 118 -11.79 7.01 -33.07
N MET A 119 -11.25 7.05 -34.29
CA MET A 119 -9.88 6.62 -34.61
C MET A 119 -9.02 7.79 -35.11
N ILE A 120 -7.71 7.74 -34.84
CA ILE A 120 -6.75 8.77 -35.28
C ILE A 120 -5.54 8.15 -36.02
N SER A 121 -5.21 8.74 -37.18
CA SER A 121 -4.01 8.36 -37.95
C SER A 121 -2.74 8.93 -37.32
N TYR A 122 -1.56 8.41 -37.72
CA TYR A 122 -0.29 8.89 -37.18
C TYR A 122 -0.01 10.37 -37.55
N GLU A 123 -0.43 10.81 -38.73
CA GLU A 123 -0.30 12.19 -39.17
C GLU A 123 -1.14 13.15 -38.31
N ALA A 124 -2.41 12.77 -38.08
CA ALA A 124 -3.32 13.51 -37.21
C ALA A 124 -2.82 13.51 -35.75
N TYR A 125 -2.27 12.39 -35.27
CA TYR A 125 -1.65 12.28 -33.95
C TYR A 125 -0.49 13.27 -33.76
N LEU A 126 0.41 13.40 -34.74
CA LEU A 126 1.49 14.39 -34.70
C LEU A 126 0.95 15.83 -34.75
N LEU A 127 -0.07 16.09 -35.58
CA LEU A 127 -0.70 17.41 -35.69
C LEU A 127 -1.36 17.84 -34.37
N VAL A 128 -2.05 16.91 -33.69
CA VAL A 128 -2.63 17.16 -32.37
C VAL A 128 -1.52 17.40 -31.35
N GLY A 129 -0.43 16.64 -31.38
CA GLY A 129 0.71 16.83 -30.48
C GLY A 129 1.38 18.20 -30.58
N GLU A 130 1.40 18.82 -31.76
CA GLU A 130 1.88 20.20 -31.93
C GLU A 130 0.90 21.25 -31.38
N ARG A 131 -0.41 20.95 -31.39
CA ARG A 131 -1.47 21.87 -30.95
C ARG A 131 -1.86 21.72 -29.47
N ALA A 132 -1.63 20.56 -28.88
CA ALA A 132 -2.05 20.21 -27.52
C ALA A 132 -1.22 20.86 -26.39
N GLY A 133 -0.33 21.79 -26.72
CA GLY A 133 0.49 22.53 -25.74
C GLY A 133 1.76 21.77 -25.30
N PRO A 134 2.68 22.47 -24.60
CA PRO A 134 4.01 21.93 -24.28
C PRO A 134 3.99 20.78 -23.27
N LYS A 135 3.01 20.73 -22.36
CA LYS A 135 2.87 19.64 -21.38
C LYS A 135 2.48 18.32 -22.05
N CYS A 136 1.58 18.38 -23.03
CA CYS A 136 1.09 17.21 -23.77
C CYS A 136 2.18 16.55 -24.62
N LYS A 137 3.17 17.31 -25.12
CA LYS A 137 4.22 16.80 -26.03
C LYS A 137 4.92 15.54 -25.53
N LYS A 138 5.04 15.36 -24.21
CA LYS A 138 5.66 14.17 -23.59
C LYS A 138 4.88 12.87 -23.88
N PHE A 139 3.58 12.95 -24.14
CA PHE A 139 2.72 11.79 -24.45
C PHE A 139 2.68 11.47 -25.94
N PHE A 140 2.96 12.45 -26.81
CA PHE A 140 2.94 12.33 -28.27
C PHE A 140 4.27 11.77 -28.81
N THR A 141 4.52 10.48 -28.58
CA THR A 141 5.74 9.80 -29.08
C THR A 141 5.40 8.63 -29.98
N ALA A 142 6.25 8.37 -30.98
CA ALA A 142 6.10 7.22 -31.88
C ALA A 142 6.02 5.88 -31.11
N ARG A 143 6.71 5.76 -29.97
CA ARG A 143 6.67 4.57 -29.10
C ARG A 143 5.31 4.38 -28.45
N VAL A 144 4.64 5.46 -28.04
CA VAL A 144 3.28 5.38 -27.48
C VAL A 144 2.29 4.99 -28.57
N TYR A 145 2.38 5.61 -29.74
CA TYR A 145 1.54 5.28 -30.89
C TYR A 145 1.66 3.79 -31.27
N ALA A 146 2.88 3.29 -31.43
CA ALA A 146 3.14 1.89 -31.78
C ALA A 146 2.66 0.90 -30.72
N LYS A 147 2.62 1.29 -29.44
CA LYS A 147 2.09 0.44 -28.36
C LYS A 147 0.58 0.35 -28.35
N LEU A 148 -0.11 1.41 -28.77
CA LEU A 148 -1.57 1.47 -28.82
C LEU A 148 -2.11 1.01 -30.17
N LEU A 149 -1.23 0.72 -31.13
CA LEU A 149 -1.60 0.18 -32.43
C LEU A 149 -1.97 -1.30 -32.29
N HIS A 150 -3.27 -1.58 -32.31
CA HIS A 150 -3.81 -2.92 -32.27
C HIS A 150 -4.51 -3.25 -33.59
N SER A 151 -3.91 -4.14 -34.39
CA SER A 151 -4.55 -4.90 -35.47
C SER A 151 -5.43 -4.12 -36.46
N ASP A 152 -5.27 -2.80 -36.59
CA ASP A 152 -6.01 -1.97 -37.56
C ASP A 152 -5.31 -2.03 -38.93
N PRO A 153 -6.00 -2.46 -40.00
CA PRO A 153 -5.43 -2.53 -41.35
C PRO A 153 -4.95 -1.18 -41.89
N TYR A 154 -5.45 -0.07 -41.34
CA TYR A 154 -5.13 1.29 -41.77
C TYR A 154 -4.10 1.98 -40.87
N GLY A 155 -3.55 1.27 -39.88
CA GLY A 155 -2.50 1.79 -39.02
C GLY A 155 -2.97 2.89 -38.05
N ARG A 156 -4.24 2.91 -37.66
CA ARG A 156 -4.85 3.91 -36.76
C ARG A 156 -4.95 3.42 -35.32
N ILE A 157 -5.07 4.34 -34.37
CA ILE A 157 -5.31 4.03 -32.94
C ILE A 157 -6.63 4.61 -32.46
N SER A 158 -7.21 3.99 -31.44
CA SER A 158 -8.43 4.50 -30.77
C SER A 158 -8.12 5.76 -29.97
N ILE A 159 -8.90 6.82 -30.20
CA ILE A 159 -8.80 8.10 -29.47
C ILE A 159 -9.07 7.86 -27.98
N MET A 160 -10.09 7.05 -27.67
CA MET A 160 -10.45 6.71 -26.29
C MET A 160 -9.28 6.01 -25.57
N GLN A 161 -8.66 5.02 -26.21
CA GLN A 161 -7.51 4.31 -25.62
C GLN A 161 -6.31 5.22 -25.39
N PHE A 162 -6.01 6.13 -26.33
CA PHE A 162 -4.94 7.11 -26.15
C PHE A 162 -5.27 8.12 -25.03
N PHE A 163 -6.49 8.62 -24.99
CA PHE A 163 -6.92 9.54 -23.94
C PHE A 163 -6.84 8.88 -22.56
N ASN A 164 -7.34 7.65 -22.42
CA ASN A 164 -7.23 6.86 -21.18
C ASN A 164 -5.77 6.60 -20.79
N TYR A 165 -4.88 6.39 -21.76
CA TYR A 165 -3.44 6.29 -21.49
C TYR A 165 -2.87 7.59 -20.89
N VAL A 166 -3.22 8.75 -21.45
CA VAL A 166 -2.78 10.05 -20.94
C VAL A 166 -3.34 10.29 -19.54
N MET A 167 -4.65 10.09 -19.34
CA MET A 167 -5.33 10.19 -18.05
C MET A 167 -4.65 9.33 -16.99
N ARG A 168 -4.44 8.03 -17.27
CA ARG A 168 -3.79 7.11 -16.34
C ARG A 168 -2.36 7.54 -16.00
N LYS A 169 -1.61 8.09 -16.97
CA LYS A 169 -0.26 8.61 -16.72
C LYS A 169 -0.25 9.86 -15.86
N VAL A 170 -1.14 10.82 -16.13
CA VAL A 170 -1.27 12.04 -15.33
C VAL A 170 -1.66 11.67 -13.90
N TRP A 171 -2.66 10.80 -13.75
CA TRP A 171 -3.11 10.29 -12.45
C TRP A 171 -1.98 9.60 -11.68
N LEU A 172 -1.24 8.67 -12.29
CA LEU A 172 -0.10 8.00 -11.63
C LEU A 172 0.95 9.00 -11.12
N HIS A 173 1.24 10.03 -11.90
CA HIS A 173 2.17 11.07 -11.48
C HIS A 173 1.60 11.96 -10.38
N GLN A 174 0.32 12.32 -10.45
CA GLN A 174 -0.37 13.09 -9.43
C GLN A 174 -0.41 12.34 -8.10
N THR A 175 -0.82 11.07 -8.11
CA THR A 175 -0.86 10.22 -6.90
C THR A 175 0.53 10.00 -6.34
N ARG A 176 1.54 9.78 -7.19
CA ARG A 176 2.94 9.70 -6.74
C ARG A 176 3.39 10.98 -6.04
N ILE A 177 3.06 12.15 -6.60
CA ILE A 177 3.40 13.44 -5.99
C ILE A 177 2.66 13.60 -4.67
N GLY A 178 1.37 13.27 -4.62
CA GLY A 178 0.55 13.28 -3.41
C GLY A 178 1.17 12.45 -2.29
N LEU A 179 1.45 11.17 -2.54
CA LEU A 179 2.11 10.28 -1.57
C LEU A 179 3.50 10.79 -1.16
N SER A 180 4.24 11.39 -2.09
CA SER A 180 5.58 11.93 -1.81
C SER A 180 5.58 13.15 -0.87
N LEU A 181 4.44 13.82 -0.69
CA LEU A 181 4.30 14.90 0.30
C LEU A 181 4.38 14.37 1.74
N TYR A 182 3.94 13.13 1.98
CA TYR A 182 3.95 12.50 3.32
C TYR A 182 5.25 11.77 3.64
N ASP A 183 6.09 11.47 2.65
CA ASP A 183 7.44 10.93 2.88
C ASP A 183 8.32 12.05 3.46
N VAL A 184 8.35 12.27 4.77
CA VAL A 184 9.13 13.37 5.39
C VAL A 184 10.63 13.26 5.09
N ALA A 185 11.16 12.03 5.01
CA ALA A 185 12.57 11.78 4.77
C ALA A 185 12.99 11.96 3.29
N GLY A 186 12.05 11.86 2.35
CA GLY A 186 12.30 11.89 0.91
C GLY A 186 13.08 10.67 0.43
N GLN A 187 12.86 9.51 1.07
CA GLN A 187 13.57 8.27 0.76
C GLN A 187 12.77 7.34 -0.17
N GLY A 188 11.58 7.74 -0.59
CA GLY A 188 10.71 7.01 -1.52
C GLY A 188 9.89 5.90 -0.86
N TYR A 189 9.76 5.93 0.46
CA TYR A 189 8.93 5.00 1.24
C TYR A 189 8.10 5.77 2.26
N LEU A 190 6.98 5.17 2.66
CA LEU A 190 6.09 5.67 3.70
C LEU A 190 6.15 4.74 4.92
N ARG A 191 6.15 5.35 6.10
CA ARG A 191 5.92 4.67 7.37
C ARG A 191 4.43 4.63 7.67
N GLU A 192 4.07 3.90 8.72
CA GLU A 192 2.68 3.75 9.14
C GLU A 192 2.01 5.10 9.40
N SER A 193 2.65 5.97 10.21
CA SER A 193 2.18 7.33 10.47
C SER A 193 1.99 8.18 9.21
N ASP A 194 2.87 8.00 8.21
CA ASP A 194 2.81 8.79 6.98
C ASP A 194 1.58 8.38 6.15
N LEU A 195 1.28 7.08 6.09
CA LEU A 195 0.12 6.54 5.39
C LEU A 195 -1.18 6.79 6.17
N GLU A 196 -1.15 6.74 7.50
CA GLU A 196 -2.29 7.12 8.36
C GLU A 196 -2.73 8.56 8.08
N ASN A 197 -1.77 9.50 8.03
CA ASN A 197 -2.05 10.89 7.71
C ASN A 197 -2.61 11.06 6.29
N TYR A 198 -2.05 10.35 5.30
CA TYR A 198 -2.57 10.36 3.94
C TYR A 198 -4.02 9.88 3.86
N ILE A 199 -4.35 8.74 4.49
CA ILE A 199 -5.71 8.20 4.46
C ILE A 199 -6.67 9.12 5.23
N LEU A 200 -6.26 9.66 6.38
CA LEU A 200 -7.08 10.59 7.16
C LEU A 200 -7.47 11.84 6.37
N GLU A 201 -6.53 12.42 5.61
CA GLU A 201 -6.82 13.57 4.73
C GLU A 201 -7.62 13.20 3.48
N LEU A 202 -7.56 11.92 3.07
CA LEU A 202 -8.31 11.41 1.93
C LEU A 202 -9.80 11.21 2.27
N ILE A 203 -10.15 10.79 3.49
CA ILE A 203 -11.53 10.46 3.92
C ILE A 203 -12.58 11.51 3.48
N PRO A 204 -12.41 12.83 3.73
CA PRO A 204 -13.40 13.84 3.35
C PRO A 204 -13.59 14.02 1.84
N THR A 205 -12.73 13.41 1.01
CA THR A 205 -12.80 13.44 -0.45
C THR A 205 -13.46 12.19 -1.04
N LEU A 206 -13.87 11.23 -0.18
CA LEU A 206 -14.47 9.96 -0.56
C LEU A 206 -15.97 9.98 -0.18
N PRO A 207 -16.89 10.24 -1.11
CA PRO A 207 -18.33 10.35 -0.82
C PRO A 207 -18.89 9.08 -0.16
N GLN A 208 -18.36 7.89 -0.50
CA GLN A 208 -18.79 6.63 0.11
C GLN A 208 -18.45 6.51 1.61
N LEU A 209 -17.63 7.42 2.15
CA LEU A 209 -17.25 7.46 3.57
C LEU A 209 -17.89 8.62 4.33
N ASP A 210 -18.69 9.48 3.70
CA ASP A 210 -19.29 10.66 4.33
C ASP A 210 -20.19 10.31 5.53
N GLY A 211 -20.79 9.11 5.52
CA GLY A 211 -21.63 8.61 6.61
C GLY A 211 -20.87 8.11 7.84
N LEU A 212 -19.53 8.04 7.82
CA LEU A 212 -18.75 7.54 8.94
C LEU A 212 -18.69 8.54 10.09
N GLU A 213 -18.92 8.06 11.31
CA GLU A 213 -18.75 8.88 12.51
C GLU A 213 -17.27 9.23 12.74
N LYS A 214 -16.99 10.46 13.17
CA LYS A 214 -15.62 10.92 13.46
C LYS A 214 -14.91 10.13 14.55
N SER A 215 -15.67 9.57 15.50
CA SER A 215 -15.18 8.63 16.53
C SER A 215 -14.57 7.37 15.92
N PHE A 216 -15.07 6.93 14.76
CA PHE A 216 -14.62 5.74 14.07
C PHE A 216 -13.41 5.97 13.16
N TYR A 217 -13.03 7.22 12.88
CA TYR A 217 -11.96 7.53 11.93
C TYR A 217 -10.63 6.85 12.29
N SER A 218 -10.25 6.82 13.57
CA SER A 218 -9.02 6.16 14.01
C SER A 218 -9.02 4.66 13.68
N PHE A 219 -10.16 3.98 13.85
CA PHE A 219 -10.31 2.55 13.54
C PHE A 219 -10.36 2.29 12.04
N TYR A 220 -11.05 3.15 11.29
CA TYR A 220 -11.08 3.09 9.83
C TYR A 220 -9.67 3.26 9.24
N VAL A 221 -8.95 4.31 9.66
CA VAL A 221 -7.58 4.58 9.21
C VAL A 221 -6.67 3.40 9.55
N CYS A 222 -6.74 2.87 10.78
CA CYS A 222 -6.00 1.67 11.15
C CYS A 222 -6.32 0.49 10.21
N THR A 223 -7.60 0.21 9.97
CA THR A 223 -8.07 -0.87 9.08
C THR A 223 -7.52 -0.74 7.66
N ALA A 224 -7.59 0.46 7.10
CA ALA A 224 -7.11 0.73 5.75
C ALA A 224 -5.58 0.63 5.66
N VAL A 225 -4.86 1.26 6.58
CA VAL A 225 -3.38 1.22 6.63
C VAL A 225 -2.87 -0.20 6.83
N ARG A 226 -3.52 -0.99 7.69
CA ARG A 226 -3.15 -2.39 7.91
C ARG A 226 -3.22 -3.23 6.64
N LYS A 227 -4.21 -3.00 5.77
CA LYS A 227 -4.27 -3.67 4.47
C LYS A 227 -3.00 -3.44 3.65
N PHE A 228 -2.52 -2.19 3.54
CA PHE A 228 -1.29 -1.90 2.81
C PHE A 228 -0.06 -2.54 3.45
N PHE A 229 0.12 -2.39 4.78
CA PHE A 229 1.29 -2.93 5.47
C PHE A 229 1.33 -4.45 5.49
N PHE A 230 0.19 -5.12 5.61
CA PHE A 230 0.12 -6.57 5.62
C PHE A 230 0.63 -7.17 4.30
N PHE A 231 0.23 -6.62 3.15
CA PHE A 231 0.58 -7.17 1.83
C PHE A 231 1.86 -6.59 1.23
N LEU A 232 2.17 -5.31 1.48
CA LEU A 232 3.31 -4.63 0.85
C LEU A 232 4.57 -4.59 1.73
N ASP A 233 4.47 -4.96 3.01
CA ASP A 233 5.61 -5.11 3.93
C ASP A 233 5.64 -6.50 4.59
N PRO A 234 5.78 -7.59 3.80
CA PRO A 234 5.77 -8.96 4.32
C PRO A 234 6.89 -9.26 5.33
N LEU A 235 7.98 -8.47 5.30
CA LEU A 235 9.09 -8.58 6.25
C LEU A 235 8.92 -7.72 7.50
N ARG A 236 7.79 -7.00 7.63
CA ARG A 236 7.46 -6.12 8.78
C ARG A 236 8.58 -5.11 9.08
N THR A 237 9.15 -4.51 8.04
CA THR A 237 10.18 -3.48 8.13
C THR A 237 9.67 -2.12 8.63
N GLY A 238 8.34 -1.94 8.65
CA GLY A 238 7.67 -0.67 8.95
C GLY A 238 7.79 0.35 7.82
N LYS A 239 8.10 -0.10 6.59
CA LYS A 239 8.36 0.77 5.44
C LYS A 239 7.79 0.17 4.16
N ILE A 240 6.93 0.93 3.47
CA ILE A 240 6.40 0.55 2.15
C ILE A 240 6.91 1.52 1.10
N LYS A 241 7.43 1.05 -0.02
CA LYS A 241 7.85 1.94 -1.10
C LYS A 241 6.64 2.56 -1.78
N ILE A 242 6.71 3.84 -2.12
CA ILE A 242 5.64 4.55 -2.85
C ILE A 242 5.37 3.86 -4.20
N GLN A 243 6.40 3.29 -4.83
CA GLN A 243 6.25 2.55 -6.09
C GLN A 243 5.38 1.30 -5.93
N ASP A 244 5.49 0.60 -4.80
CA ASP A 244 4.74 -0.62 -4.53
C ASP A 244 3.26 -0.27 -4.25
N ILE A 245 2.99 0.86 -3.57
CA ILE A 245 1.64 1.40 -3.37
C ILE A 245 0.99 1.79 -4.70
N LEU A 246 1.75 2.39 -5.64
CA LEU A 246 1.22 2.75 -6.96
C LEU A 246 0.99 1.56 -7.89
N ALA A 247 1.60 0.40 -7.57
CA ALA A 247 1.51 -0.81 -8.37
C ALA A 247 0.48 -1.81 -7.83
N CYS A 248 0.00 -1.64 -6.59
CA CYS A 248 -1.00 -2.52 -6.00
C CYS A 248 -2.41 -2.14 -6.44
N SER A 249 -3.30 -3.13 -6.49
CA SER A 249 -4.72 -2.91 -6.77
C SER A 249 -5.45 -2.20 -5.62
N PHE A 250 -4.96 -2.32 -4.40
CA PHE A 250 -5.63 -1.77 -3.21
C PHE A 250 -5.78 -0.25 -3.25
N LEU A 251 -4.85 0.45 -3.91
CA LEU A 251 -4.96 1.90 -4.10
C LEU A 251 -6.11 2.24 -5.05
N ASP A 252 -6.33 1.42 -6.07
CA ASP A 252 -7.45 1.58 -7.00
C ASP A 252 -8.78 1.33 -6.25
N ASP A 253 -8.86 0.27 -5.45
CA ASP A 253 -10.03 -0.05 -4.60
C ASP A 253 -10.35 1.11 -3.63
N LEU A 254 -9.34 1.70 -2.99
CA LEU A 254 -9.53 2.84 -2.09
C LEU A 254 -10.04 4.09 -2.83
N LEU A 255 -9.58 4.31 -4.06
CA LEU A 255 -9.95 5.49 -4.84
C LEU A 255 -11.26 5.32 -5.61
N GLU A 256 -11.72 4.09 -5.82
CA GLU A 256 -13.06 3.76 -6.32
C GLU A 256 -14.16 4.33 -5.40
N LEU A 257 -13.88 4.49 -4.10
CA LEU A 257 -14.78 5.13 -3.14
C LEU A 257 -15.07 6.62 -3.41
N ARG A 258 -14.43 7.20 -4.42
CA ARG A 258 -14.75 8.54 -4.96
C ARG A 258 -16.00 8.53 -5.84
N ASP A 259 -16.37 7.38 -6.38
CA ASP A 259 -17.55 7.25 -7.21
C ASP A 259 -18.81 7.24 -6.33
N GLU A 260 -19.70 8.22 -6.54
CA GLU A 260 -20.96 8.35 -5.82
C GLU A 260 -21.96 7.24 -6.19
N GLU A 261 -21.88 6.72 -7.41
CA GLU A 261 -22.83 5.74 -7.96
C GLU A 261 -22.38 4.28 -7.75
N LEU A 262 -21.40 4.05 -6.87
CA LEU A 262 -20.86 2.72 -6.60
C LEU A 262 -21.94 1.76 -6.10
N SER A 263 -22.13 0.65 -6.81
CA SER A 263 -23.17 -0.33 -6.47
C SER A 263 -22.94 -0.96 -5.09
N LYS A 264 -24.03 -1.39 -4.44
CA LYS A 264 -23.94 -2.04 -3.12
C LYS A 264 -23.08 -3.30 -3.13
N GLU A 265 -23.17 -4.10 -4.20
CA GLU A 265 -22.36 -5.30 -4.38
C GLU A 265 -20.86 -4.95 -4.45
N SER A 266 -20.50 -3.90 -5.20
CA SER A 266 -19.12 -3.43 -5.27
C SER A 266 -18.63 -2.93 -3.91
N GLN A 267 -19.47 -2.20 -3.17
CA GLN A 267 -19.15 -1.78 -1.80
C GLN A 267 -18.91 -2.97 -0.86
N GLU A 268 -19.71 -4.03 -0.93
CA GLU A 268 -19.55 -5.22 -0.09
C GLU A 268 -18.27 -6.01 -0.41
N SER A 269 -17.85 -6.01 -1.68
CA SER A 269 -16.61 -6.63 -2.13
C SER A 269 -15.35 -5.81 -1.81
N ASN A 270 -15.48 -4.48 -1.75
CA ASN A 270 -14.37 -3.56 -1.52
C ASN A 270 -14.04 -3.50 -0.02
N TRP A 271 -12.79 -3.86 0.32
CA TRP A 271 -12.31 -3.87 1.71
C TRP A 271 -12.30 -2.48 2.36
N PHE A 272 -12.08 -1.42 1.57
CA PHE A 272 -11.98 -0.05 2.07
C PHE A 272 -13.34 0.63 2.26
N SER A 273 -14.43 0.01 1.82
CA SER A 273 -15.77 0.57 1.98
C SER A 273 -16.15 0.70 3.46
N ALA A 274 -17.02 1.68 3.76
CA ALA A 274 -17.55 1.85 5.12
C ALA A 274 -18.25 0.58 5.64
N PRO A 275 -19.11 -0.11 4.86
CA PRO A 275 -19.72 -1.38 5.28
C PRO A 275 -18.70 -2.46 5.64
N SER A 276 -17.65 -2.65 4.83
CA SER A 276 -16.61 -3.66 5.08
C SER A 276 -15.80 -3.34 6.35
N ALA A 277 -15.38 -2.09 6.52
CA ALA A 277 -14.65 -1.68 7.72
C ALA A 277 -15.50 -1.83 8.99
N LEU A 278 -16.78 -1.43 8.94
CA LEU A 278 -17.71 -1.60 10.06
C LEU A 278 -18.03 -3.08 10.33
N ARG A 279 -18.07 -3.94 9.31
CA ARG A 279 -18.24 -5.39 9.49
C ARG A 279 -17.09 -5.99 10.31
N VAL A 280 -15.85 -5.69 9.92
CA VAL A 280 -14.65 -6.21 10.60
C VAL A 280 -14.55 -5.68 12.02
N TYR A 281 -14.81 -4.38 12.22
CA TYR A 281 -14.83 -3.80 13.57
C TYR A 281 -16.00 -4.33 14.42
N GLY A 282 -17.18 -4.51 13.84
CA GLY A 282 -18.34 -5.09 14.53
C GLY A 282 -18.09 -6.54 14.96
N GLN A 283 -17.40 -7.33 14.13
CA GLN A 283 -16.96 -8.67 14.51
C GLN A 283 -15.99 -8.63 15.70
N TYR A 284 -15.04 -7.70 15.71
CA TYR A 284 -14.15 -7.50 16.86
C TYR A 284 -14.92 -7.21 18.15
N LEU A 285 -15.86 -6.25 18.12
CA LEU A 285 -16.69 -5.90 19.28
C LEU A 285 -17.60 -7.04 19.74
N ASN A 286 -18.06 -7.89 18.82
CA ASN A 286 -18.88 -9.06 19.17
C ASN A 286 -18.07 -10.16 19.86
N LEU A 287 -16.76 -10.23 19.61
CA LEU A 287 -15.87 -11.17 20.26
C LEU A 287 -15.47 -10.68 21.66
N ASP A 288 -15.18 -9.38 21.81
CA ASP A 288 -14.85 -8.70 23.07
C ASP A 288 -16.08 -8.61 24.00
N LYS A 289 -16.26 -9.62 24.86
CA LYS A 289 -17.44 -9.75 25.72
C LYS A 289 -17.33 -9.00 27.02
N ASP A 290 -16.12 -8.78 27.52
CA ASP A 290 -15.88 -8.00 28.72
C ASP A 290 -15.73 -6.49 28.42
N HIS A 291 -15.70 -6.13 27.14
CA HIS A 291 -15.60 -4.76 26.62
C HIS A 291 -14.35 -4.04 27.12
N ASN A 292 -13.26 -4.80 27.29
CA ASN A 292 -11.98 -4.26 27.74
C ASN A 292 -11.16 -3.64 26.59
N GLY A 293 -11.60 -3.84 25.34
CA GLY A 293 -10.98 -3.31 24.13
C GLY A 293 -9.87 -4.18 23.54
N MET A 294 -9.62 -5.37 24.10
CA MET A 294 -8.67 -6.39 23.67
C MET A 294 -9.41 -7.74 23.52
N LEU A 295 -8.77 -8.74 22.90
CA LEU A 295 -9.33 -10.08 22.76
C LEU A 295 -8.48 -11.12 23.47
N SER A 296 -9.10 -11.84 24.40
CA SER A 296 -8.54 -13.07 24.96
C SER A 296 -8.56 -14.22 23.95
N LYS A 297 -7.79 -15.28 24.23
CA LYS A 297 -7.80 -16.50 23.41
C LYS A 297 -9.19 -17.14 23.36
N GLU A 298 -9.90 -17.17 24.49
CA GLU A 298 -11.24 -17.72 24.61
C GLU A 298 -12.25 -16.95 23.76
N GLU A 299 -12.10 -15.62 23.66
CA GLU A 299 -12.94 -14.80 22.79
C GLU A 299 -12.62 -15.02 21.32
N LEU A 300 -11.34 -14.98 20.95
CA LEU A 300 -10.91 -15.23 19.56
C LEU A 300 -11.28 -16.64 19.08
N SER A 301 -11.39 -17.62 19.99
CA SER A 301 -11.84 -18.98 19.63
C SER A 301 -13.23 -19.04 19.00
N ARG A 302 -14.05 -18.00 19.20
CA ARG A 302 -15.40 -17.88 18.62
C ARG A 302 -15.40 -17.17 17.26
N TYR A 303 -14.24 -16.81 16.74
CA TYR A 303 -14.12 -16.19 15.42
C TYR A 303 -14.67 -17.11 14.31
N GLY A 304 -15.40 -16.53 13.37
CA GLY A 304 -16.03 -17.25 12.26
C GLY A 304 -17.00 -18.32 12.74
N THR A 305 -16.74 -19.57 12.37
CA THR A 305 -17.52 -20.75 12.77
C THR A 305 -17.04 -21.41 14.06
N ALA A 306 -16.07 -20.81 14.78
CA ALA A 306 -15.47 -21.36 15.98
C ALA A 306 -14.81 -22.76 15.79
N THR A 307 -14.31 -23.01 14.57
CA THR A 307 -13.71 -24.29 14.15
C THR A 307 -12.19 -24.24 14.02
N LEU A 308 -11.58 -23.09 14.32
CA LEU A 308 -10.13 -22.98 14.43
C LEU A 308 -9.63 -23.84 15.61
N THR A 309 -8.53 -24.55 15.39
CA THR A 309 -8.01 -25.45 16.42
C THR A 309 -7.41 -24.68 17.60
N PRO A 310 -7.56 -25.17 18.85
CA PRO A 310 -6.96 -24.54 20.02
C PRO A 310 -5.44 -24.39 19.89
N VAL A 311 -4.79 -25.37 19.26
CA VAL A 311 -3.34 -25.40 19.02
C VAL A 311 -2.90 -24.28 18.07
N PHE A 312 -3.68 -24.01 17.01
CA PHE A 312 -3.42 -22.88 16.14
C PHE A 312 -3.58 -21.55 16.88
N LEU A 313 -4.66 -21.40 17.66
CA LEU A 313 -4.90 -20.19 18.46
C LEU A 313 -3.78 -19.98 19.51
N ASP A 314 -3.28 -21.04 20.15
CA ASP A 314 -2.13 -20.95 21.04
C ASP A 314 -0.91 -20.34 20.33
N ARG A 315 -0.63 -20.80 19.10
CA ARG A 315 0.49 -20.25 18.31
C ARG A 315 0.27 -18.79 17.96
N VAL A 316 -0.96 -18.37 17.67
CA VAL A 316 -1.27 -16.95 17.38
C VAL A 316 -0.87 -16.05 18.55
N PHE A 317 -1.27 -16.42 19.78
CA PHE A 317 -0.95 -15.64 20.98
C PHE A 317 0.50 -15.79 21.45
N GLN A 318 1.22 -16.84 21.02
CA GLN A 318 2.65 -17.01 21.32
C GLN A 318 3.56 -16.23 20.36
N GLU A 319 3.18 -16.15 19.08
CA GLU A 319 4.05 -15.66 18.01
C GLU A 319 3.86 -14.16 17.73
N TYR A 320 2.66 -13.64 17.97
CA TYR A 320 2.30 -12.25 17.71
C TYR A 320 2.10 -11.46 19.00
N LEU A 321 2.04 -10.13 18.85
CA LEU A 321 2.03 -9.21 19.99
C LEU A 321 0.75 -9.38 20.81
N THR A 322 0.92 -9.62 22.10
CA THR A 322 -0.17 -9.69 23.08
C THR A 322 0.19 -8.86 24.30
N TYR A 323 -0.80 -8.22 24.90
CA TYR A 323 -0.70 -7.47 26.15
C TYR A 323 -1.38 -8.27 27.25
N ASP A 324 -0.61 -8.75 28.22
CA ASP A 324 -1.11 -9.61 29.31
C ASP A 324 -1.92 -10.84 28.84
N GLY A 325 -1.57 -11.37 27.67
CA GLY A 325 -2.25 -12.52 27.06
C GLY A 325 -3.45 -12.16 26.18
N GLU A 326 -3.69 -10.87 25.93
CA GLU A 326 -4.78 -10.39 25.08
C GLU A 326 -4.26 -9.69 23.82
N MET A 327 -5.05 -9.76 22.74
CA MET A 327 -4.70 -9.25 21.42
C MET A 327 -5.39 -7.91 21.16
N ASP A 328 -4.65 -6.94 20.60
CA ASP A 328 -5.21 -5.66 20.20
C ASP A 328 -5.90 -5.70 18.82
N TYR A 329 -6.70 -4.69 18.54
CA TYR A 329 -7.41 -4.57 17.25
C TYR A 329 -6.46 -4.63 16.05
N LYS A 330 -5.25 -4.08 16.18
CA LYS A 330 -4.24 -4.08 15.13
C LYS A 330 -3.75 -5.48 14.79
N THR A 331 -3.47 -6.29 15.80
CA THR A 331 -3.06 -7.69 15.63
C THR A 331 -4.23 -8.54 15.14
N TYR A 332 -5.45 -8.25 15.59
CA TYR A 332 -6.66 -8.87 15.07
C TYR A 332 -6.86 -8.60 13.57
N LEU A 333 -6.60 -7.38 13.09
CA LEU A 333 -6.66 -7.07 11.66
C LEU A 333 -5.67 -7.91 10.84
N ASP A 334 -4.42 -8.05 11.30
CA ASP A 334 -3.45 -8.93 10.64
C ASP A 334 -3.94 -10.39 10.58
N PHE A 335 -4.58 -10.86 11.65
CA PHE A 335 -5.16 -12.20 11.72
C PHE A 335 -6.32 -12.38 10.72
N VAL A 336 -7.26 -11.43 10.65
CA VAL A 336 -8.38 -11.47 9.69
C VAL A 336 -7.86 -11.42 8.26
N LEU A 337 -6.94 -10.50 7.95
CA LEU A 337 -6.34 -10.37 6.63
C LEU A 337 -5.62 -11.66 6.19
N ALA A 338 -4.93 -12.33 7.10
CA ALA A 338 -4.30 -13.61 6.82
C ALA A 338 -5.32 -14.71 6.50
N LEU A 339 -6.41 -14.80 7.29
CA LEU A 339 -7.39 -15.87 7.13
C LEU A 339 -8.34 -15.67 5.95
N GLU A 340 -8.67 -14.43 5.56
CA GLU A 340 -9.51 -14.16 4.40
C GLU A 340 -8.73 -14.23 3.08
N ASN A 341 -7.41 -14.08 3.10
CA ASN A 341 -6.58 -14.02 1.89
C ASN A 341 -5.49 -15.11 1.87
N ARG A 342 -5.80 -16.33 2.34
CA ARG A 342 -4.84 -17.46 2.45
C ARG A 342 -4.11 -17.84 1.16
N LYS A 343 -4.63 -17.44 0.00
CA LYS A 343 -3.97 -17.65 -1.31
C LYS A 343 -2.78 -16.72 -1.54
N GLU A 344 -2.77 -15.56 -0.89
CA GLU A 344 -1.74 -14.55 -1.07
C GLU A 344 -0.45 -14.95 -0.36
N PRO A 345 0.74 -14.73 -0.96
CA PRO A 345 2.02 -15.08 -0.35
C PRO A 345 2.25 -14.45 1.03
N ALA A 346 1.78 -13.21 1.25
CA ALA A 346 1.91 -12.52 2.53
C ALA A 346 1.09 -13.20 3.65
N ALA A 347 -0.13 -13.66 3.32
CA ALA A 347 -0.97 -14.42 4.24
C ALA A 347 -0.40 -15.81 4.51
N LEU A 348 0.11 -16.49 3.48
CA LEU A 348 0.81 -17.77 3.67
C LEU A 348 2.03 -17.62 4.56
N GLN A 349 2.81 -16.54 4.41
CA GLN A 349 3.94 -16.27 5.29
C GLN A 349 3.49 -16.07 6.75
N TYR A 350 2.40 -15.33 6.96
CA TYR A 350 1.81 -15.14 8.29
C TYR A 350 1.44 -16.46 8.95
N ILE A 351 0.74 -17.33 8.23
CA ILE A 351 0.27 -18.63 8.74
C ILE A 351 1.42 -19.62 8.87
N PHE A 352 2.35 -19.64 7.92
CA PHE A 352 3.53 -20.51 7.95
C PHE A 352 4.37 -20.25 9.20
N LYS A 353 4.55 -18.99 9.59
CA LYS A 353 5.25 -18.64 10.83
C LYS A 353 4.58 -19.22 12.08
N LEU A 354 3.24 -19.34 12.08
CA LEU A 354 2.49 -19.99 13.16
C LEU A 354 2.71 -21.50 13.17
N LEU A 355 2.78 -22.11 11.99
CA LEU A 355 3.00 -23.56 11.81
C LEU A 355 4.45 -23.99 12.08
N ASP A 356 5.43 -23.12 11.82
CA ASP A 356 6.85 -23.37 12.06
C ASP A 356 7.22 -23.14 13.53
N MET A 357 6.84 -24.09 14.39
CA MET A 357 7.06 -24.01 15.84
C MET A 357 8.53 -23.86 16.23
N GLU A 358 9.45 -24.43 15.44
CA GLU A 358 10.89 -24.43 15.73
C GLU A 358 11.64 -23.27 15.05
N ASN A 359 10.95 -22.44 14.27
CA ASN A 359 11.53 -21.34 13.47
C ASN A 359 12.71 -21.81 12.59
N LEU A 360 12.62 -23.03 12.03
CA LEU A 360 13.67 -23.61 11.19
C LEU A 360 13.49 -23.26 9.69
N GLY A 361 12.44 -22.52 9.34
CA GLY A 361 12.09 -22.15 7.97
C GLY A 361 11.46 -23.28 7.16
N HIS A 362 11.08 -24.39 7.80
CA HIS A 362 10.46 -25.54 7.15
C HIS A 362 9.53 -26.33 8.09
N LEU A 363 8.47 -26.89 7.53
CA LEU A 363 7.58 -27.82 8.21
C LEU A 363 8.03 -29.25 7.95
N ASN A 364 8.15 -30.03 9.02
CA ASN A 364 8.46 -31.46 8.95
C ASN A 364 7.21 -32.28 9.31
N VAL A 365 7.32 -33.61 9.22
CA VAL A 365 6.22 -34.54 9.54
C VAL A 365 5.73 -34.38 10.99
N PHE A 366 6.63 -34.05 11.92
CA PHE A 366 6.26 -33.83 13.31
C PHE A 366 5.37 -32.59 13.46
N SER A 367 5.74 -31.47 12.82
CA SER A 367 4.93 -30.24 12.80
C SER A 367 3.53 -30.51 12.24
N LEU A 368 3.43 -31.20 11.09
CA LEU A 368 2.14 -31.54 10.47
C LEU A 368 1.28 -32.41 11.41
N ASN A 369 1.87 -33.44 12.01
CA ASN A 369 1.16 -34.33 12.94
C ASN A 369 0.66 -33.58 14.18
N TYR A 370 1.47 -32.65 14.70
CA TYR A 370 1.11 -31.88 15.88
C TYR A 370 -0.17 -31.07 15.67
N PHE A 371 -0.28 -30.32 14.56
CA PHE A 371 -1.50 -29.58 14.23
C PHE A 371 -2.65 -30.51 13.87
N PHE A 372 -2.40 -31.57 13.10
CA PHE A 372 -3.44 -32.50 12.68
C PHE A 372 -4.07 -33.27 13.85
N ARG A 373 -3.33 -33.56 14.91
CA ARG A 373 -3.89 -34.17 16.13
C ARG A 373 -5.03 -33.35 16.74
N ALA A 374 -4.90 -32.02 16.73
CA ALA A 374 -5.96 -31.14 17.23
C ALA A 374 -7.23 -31.24 16.37
N ILE A 375 -7.10 -31.38 15.06
CA ILE A 375 -8.21 -31.65 14.14
C ILE A 375 -8.87 -33.00 14.47
N GLN A 376 -8.07 -34.07 14.62
CA GLN A 376 -8.59 -35.39 14.97
C GLN A 376 -9.33 -35.40 16.32
N GLU A 377 -8.85 -34.66 17.31
CA GLU A 377 -9.53 -34.50 18.60
C GLU A 377 -10.89 -33.80 18.44
N GLN A 378 -10.95 -32.73 17.64
CA GLN A 378 -12.22 -32.06 17.35
C GLN A 378 -13.18 -32.94 16.55
N MET A 379 -12.70 -33.73 15.59
CA MET A 379 -13.53 -34.71 14.87
C MET A 379 -14.15 -35.74 15.81
N LYS A 380 -13.37 -36.25 16.78
CA LYS A 380 -13.87 -37.18 17.80
C LYS A 380 -14.99 -36.56 18.65
N LEU A 381 -14.83 -35.30 19.04
CA LEU A 381 -15.84 -34.59 19.81
C LEU A 381 -17.17 -34.42 19.03
N HIS A 382 -17.09 -34.28 17.70
CA HIS A 382 -18.25 -34.19 16.82
C HIS A 382 -18.76 -35.57 16.34
N GLY A 383 -18.22 -36.67 16.86
CA GLY A 383 -18.66 -38.03 16.53
C GLY A 383 -18.30 -38.50 15.11
N GLN A 384 -17.31 -37.89 14.48
CA GLN A 384 -16.85 -38.24 13.13
C GLN A 384 -15.77 -39.31 13.16
N GLU A 385 -15.67 -40.09 12.08
CA GLU A 385 -14.62 -41.10 11.92
C GLU A 385 -13.23 -40.44 11.81
N GLN A 386 -12.24 -41.07 12.43
CA GLN A 386 -10.87 -40.54 12.40
C GLN A 386 -10.19 -40.88 11.09
N VAL A 387 -9.69 -39.85 10.41
CA VAL A 387 -8.84 -40.00 9.23
C VAL A 387 -7.41 -40.31 9.67
N SER A 388 -6.73 -41.18 8.92
CA SER A 388 -5.33 -41.54 9.15
C SER A 388 -4.41 -40.36 8.85
N PHE A 389 -3.53 -40.00 9.79
CA PHE A 389 -2.51 -38.98 9.55
C PHE A 389 -1.58 -39.36 8.40
N GLN A 390 -1.31 -40.66 8.20
CA GLN A 390 -0.41 -41.10 7.14
C GLN A 390 -0.95 -40.72 5.75
N ASP A 391 -2.26 -40.86 5.55
CA ASP A 391 -2.92 -40.56 4.28
C ASP A 391 -2.92 -39.05 4.04
N VAL A 392 -3.32 -38.26 5.03
CA VAL A 392 -3.30 -36.78 4.95
C VAL A 392 -1.88 -36.25 4.74
N LYS A 393 -0.88 -36.85 5.39
CA LYS A 393 0.53 -36.51 5.18
C LYS A 393 0.92 -36.77 3.73
N ASP A 394 0.65 -37.96 3.21
CA ASP A 394 1.02 -38.30 1.83
C ASP A 394 0.31 -37.37 0.83
N GLU A 395 -0.97 -37.05 1.03
CA GLU A 395 -1.69 -36.06 0.23
C GLU A 395 -1.07 -34.65 0.28
N ILE A 396 -0.71 -34.16 1.47
CA ILE A 396 -0.06 -32.84 1.61
C ILE A 396 1.28 -32.82 0.86
N PHE A 397 2.10 -33.86 0.98
CA PHE A 397 3.38 -33.92 0.27
C PHE A 397 3.21 -34.05 -1.24
N ASP A 398 2.19 -34.76 -1.71
CA ASP A 398 1.85 -34.88 -3.13
C ASP A 398 1.27 -33.60 -3.72
N MET A 399 0.51 -32.82 -2.93
CA MET A 399 0.02 -31.49 -3.33
C MET A 399 1.17 -30.48 -3.44
N VAL A 400 2.04 -30.44 -2.44
CA VAL A 400 3.10 -29.42 -2.34
C VAL A 400 4.30 -29.73 -3.23
N LYS A 401 4.64 -31.02 -3.40
CA LYS A 401 5.82 -31.50 -4.13
C LYS A 401 7.09 -30.73 -3.74
N PRO A 402 7.46 -30.76 -2.45
CA PRO A 402 8.57 -29.96 -1.95
C PRO A 402 9.90 -30.38 -2.60
N LYS A 403 10.83 -29.43 -2.69
CA LYS A 403 12.18 -29.71 -3.22
C LYS A 403 12.94 -30.75 -2.39
N ASP A 404 12.78 -30.69 -1.07
CA ASP A 404 13.26 -31.70 -0.14
C ASP A 404 12.09 -32.62 0.25
N PRO A 405 12.16 -33.94 -0.02
CA PRO A 405 11.08 -34.88 0.27
C PRO A 405 10.63 -34.93 1.73
N TYR A 406 11.41 -34.38 2.67
CA TYR A 406 11.11 -34.41 4.10
C TYR A 406 10.73 -33.05 4.69
N LYS A 407 10.79 -31.97 3.90
CA LYS A 407 10.66 -30.60 4.40
C LYS A 407 9.85 -29.74 3.46
N ILE A 408 8.80 -29.13 3.99
CA ILE A 408 7.98 -28.16 3.25
C ILE A 408 8.40 -26.75 3.66
N THR A 409 8.97 -25.98 2.74
CA THR A 409 9.28 -24.56 2.98
C THR A 409 8.11 -23.67 2.56
N LEU A 410 8.11 -22.41 3.03
CA LEU A 410 7.15 -21.41 2.57
C LEU A 410 7.18 -21.27 1.04
N GLN A 411 8.36 -21.30 0.43
CA GLN A 411 8.49 -21.19 -1.01
C GLN A 411 7.87 -22.39 -1.75
N ASP A 412 7.92 -23.58 -1.17
CA ASP A 412 7.26 -24.76 -1.75
C ASP A 412 5.73 -24.60 -1.72
N LEU A 413 5.17 -24.10 -0.62
CA LEU A 413 3.72 -23.81 -0.52
C LEU A 413 3.25 -22.73 -1.50
N VAL A 414 4.07 -21.69 -1.72
CA VAL A 414 3.76 -20.64 -2.69
C VAL A 414 3.84 -21.19 -4.12
N ASN A 415 4.86 -21.99 -4.42
CA ASN A 415 5.07 -22.54 -5.77
C ASN A 415 4.05 -23.63 -6.14
N SER A 416 3.51 -24.35 -5.16
CA SER A 416 2.51 -25.39 -5.42
C SER A 416 1.13 -24.84 -5.77
N CYS A 417 0.86 -23.58 -5.44
CA CYS A 417 -0.47 -22.95 -5.54
C CYS A 417 -1.56 -23.71 -4.73
N GLN A 418 -1.16 -24.52 -3.75
CA GLN A 418 -2.06 -25.26 -2.84
C GLN A 418 -1.84 -24.86 -1.37
N GLY A 419 -1.12 -23.75 -1.12
CA GLY A 419 -0.78 -23.31 0.23
C GLY A 419 -2.02 -22.99 1.09
N ASP A 420 -3.08 -22.44 0.48
CA ASP A 420 -4.35 -22.15 1.15
C ASP A 420 -5.09 -23.41 1.58
N THR A 421 -5.11 -24.45 0.74
CA THR A 421 -5.68 -25.75 1.07
C THR A 421 -4.91 -26.43 2.20
N VAL A 422 -3.58 -26.52 2.07
CA VAL A 422 -2.71 -27.16 3.08
C VAL A 422 -2.82 -26.44 4.43
N THR A 423 -2.77 -25.11 4.43
CA THR A 423 -2.92 -24.35 5.68
C THR A 423 -4.30 -24.53 6.29
N SER A 424 -5.37 -24.54 5.48
CA SER A 424 -6.75 -24.75 5.96
C SER A 424 -6.94 -26.12 6.60
N ILE A 425 -6.37 -27.19 6.01
CA ILE A 425 -6.38 -28.55 6.58
C ILE A 425 -5.75 -28.59 7.97
N LEU A 426 -4.69 -27.83 8.19
CA LEU A 426 -3.90 -27.89 9.42
C LEU A 426 -4.47 -27.02 10.55
N ILE A 427 -5.22 -25.97 10.24
CA ILE A 427 -5.62 -24.95 11.24
C ILE A 427 -7.11 -24.95 11.58
N ASP A 428 -7.97 -25.45 10.70
CA ASP A 428 -9.44 -25.31 10.77
C ASP A 428 -10.17 -26.63 10.49
N LEU A 429 -11.05 -27.05 11.41
CA LEU A 429 -11.86 -28.27 11.24
C LEU A 429 -12.79 -28.17 10.03
N ASN A 430 -13.43 -27.01 9.81
CA ASN A 430 -14.31 -26.84 8.65
C ASN A 430 -13.51 -26.84 7.34
N GLY A 431 -12.32 -26.23 7.36
CA GLY A 431 -11.36 -26.30 6.26
C GLY A 431 -10.99 -27.74 5.90
N PHE A 432 -10.67 -28.56 6.91
CA PHE A 432 -10.42 -29.99 6.70
C PHE A 432 -11.65 -30.74 6.19
N TRP A 433 -12.81 -30.53 6.80
CA TRP A 433 -14.06 -31.19 6.39
C TRP A 433 -14.45 -30.90 4.94
N THR A 434 -14.27 -29.64 4.50
CA THR A 434 -14.52 -29.23 3.12
C THR A 434 -13.57 -29.92 2.15
N TYR A 435 -12.31 -30.09 2.54
CA TYR A 435 -11.31 -30.78 1.73
C TYR A 435 -11.60 -32.28 1.62
N GLU A 436 -11.97 -32.96 2.71
CA GLU A 436 -12.32 -34.39 2.70
C GLU A 436 -13.55 -34.67 1.84
N ASN A 437 -14.55 -33.78 1.88
CA ASN A 437 -15.80 -33.94 1.12
C ASN A 437 -15.75 -33.28 -0.27
N ARG A 438 -14.58 -32.88 -0.76
CA ARG A 438 -14.43 -32.14 -2.02
C ARG A 438 -15.05 -32.86 -3.21
N GLU A 439 -14.94 -34.18 -3.28
CA GLU A 439 -15.48 -34.96 -4.40
C GLU A 439 -17.02 -34.99 -4.40
N VAL A 440 -17.64 -35.05 -3.22
CA VAL A 440 -19.11 -35.04 -3.06
C VAL A 440 -19.68 -33.65 -3.35
N LEU A 441 -18.98 -32.60 -2.90
CA LEU A 441 -19.37 -31.21 -3.16
C LEU A 441 -19.31 -30.89 -4.66
N VAL A 442 -18.25 -31.31 -5.35
CA VAL A 442 -18.11 -31.13 -6.81
C VAL A 442 -19.17 -31.92 -7.59
N ALA A 443 -19.56 -33.11 -7.11
CA ALA A 443 -20.65 -33.88 -7.73
C ALA A 443 -22.01 -33.17 -7.61
N ASN A 444 -22.32 -32.57 -6.45
CA ASN A 444 -23.57 -31.84 -6.24
C ASN A 444 -23.63 -30.52 -7.04
N ASP A 445 -22.50 -29.83 -7.24
CA ASP A 445 -22.44 -28.62 -8.08
C ASP A 445 -22.67 -28.97 -9.57
N ASN A 446 -22.14 -30.10 -10.03
CA ASN A 446 -22.40 -30.58 -11.38
C ASN A 446 -23.85 -31.03 -11.58
N ASP A 447 -24.47 -31.71 -10.60
CA ASP A 447 -25.88 -32.12 -10.68
C ASP A 447 -26.85 -30.94 -10.61
N SER A 448 -26.53 -29.87 -9.86
CA SER A 448 -27.33 -28.64 -9.83
C SER A 448 -27.19 -27.79 -11.09
N SER A 449 -26.01 -27.81 -11.74
CA SER A 449 -25.83 -27.20 -13.07
C SER A 449 -26.56 -27.97 -14.19
N ASN A 450 -26.62 -29.30 -14.11
CA ASN A 450 -27.36 -30.14 -15.06
C ASN A 450 -28.88 -30.08 -14.86
N ALA A 451 -29.36 -29.73 -13.67
CA ALA A 451 -30.79 -29.54 -13.41
C ALA A 451 -31.34 -28.20 -13.95
N ALA A 452 -30.48 -27.18 -14.14
CA ALA A 452 -30.87 -25.90 -14.71
C ALA A 452 -31.09 -25.96 -16.25
N ASP A 453 -30.48 -26.93 -16.94
CA ASP A 453 -30.61 -27.12 -18.39
C ASP A 453 -31.78 -28.04 -18.81
N LEU A 454 -32.56 -28.55 -17.86
CA LEU A 454 -33.68 -29.49 -18.13
C LEU A 454 -35.08 -28.89 -17.97
N ASP A 455 -35.20 -27.61 -17.58
CA ASP A 455 -36.51 -26.94 -17.42
C ASP A 455 -36.87 -26.02 -18.61
N ASP A 456 -36.07 -26.05 -19.69
CA ASP A 456 -36.30 -25.31 -20.94
C ASP A 456 -36.35 -26.28 -22.15
N THR A 457 -37.26 -27.25 -22.12
CA THR A 457 -37.71 -27.98 -23.33
C THR A 457 -39.21 -28.26 -23.34
#